data_AF-A0A4Y2LSC1-F1
#
_entry.id   AF-A0A4Y2LSC1-F1
#
_cell.length_a   1.000
_cell.length_b   1.000
_cell.length_c   1.000
_cell.angle_alpha   90.00
_cell.angle_beta   90.00
_cell.angle_gamma   90.00
#
_symmetry.space_group_name_H-M   'P 1'
#
loop_
_entity.id
_entity.type
_entity.pdbx_description
1 polymer ?
#
loop_
_entity_poly.entity_id
_entity_poly.type
_entity_poly.pdbx_seq_one_letter_code
_entity_poly.pdbx_strand_id
1 'polypeptide(L)'
;MTASTTSLSYNLLFVTSAITSHEKQMFSTKDQDNDNSNHSCADSYKGGWWHNSCHAANLNGLYVRGNHESYADGVSWKGYHETLDTTKMKIRPKNFRKF
;
A
#
# COMPACT_ATOMS: atom_id res chain seq x y z
N MET A 1 18.21 7.44 6.91
CA MET A 1 16.98 6.69 7.26
C MET A 1 16.94 5.46 6.37
N THR A 2 16.72 4.27 6.93
CA THR A 2 16.79 2.99 6.19
C THR A 2 15.43 2.67 5.60
N ALA A 3 15.36 2.50 4.27
CA ALA A 3 14.15 2.02 3.59
C ALA A 3 13.77 0.62 4.10
N SER A 4 12.52 0.43 4.48
CA SER A 4 12.01 -0.82 5.04
C SER A 4 11.32 -1.65 3.96
N THR A 5 11.64 -2.95 3.87
CA THR A 5 10.99 -3.87 2.92
C THR A 5 9.81 -4.59 3.55
N THR A 6 8.81 -4.94 2.74
CA THR A 6 7.73 -5.85 3.16
C THR A 6 8.21 -7.30 3.11
N SER A 7 8.04 -8.00 4.23
CA SER A 7 8.15 -9.46 4.26
C SER A 7 6.83 -10.05 4.73
N LEU A 8 6.18 -10.84 3.87
CA LEU A 8 4.92 -11.51 4.19
C LEU A 8 5.21 -12.97 4.48
N SER A 9 5.31 -13.33 5.76
CA SER A 9 5.44 -14.74 6.16
C SER A 9 4.07 -15.42 6.06
N TYR A 10 3.87 -16.19 4.98
CA TYR A 10 2.65 -16.91 4.64
C TYR A 10 2.19 -17.84 5.77
N ASN A 11 1.05 -17.52 6.39
CA ASN A 11 0.19 -18.42 7.19
C ASN A 11 -1.21 -17.80 7.46
N LEU A 12 -1.68 -16.87 6.62
CA LEU A 12 -2.98 -16.20 6.80
C LEU A 12 -3.83 -16.27 5.52
N LEU A 13 -5.09 -16.69 5.68
CA LEU A 13 -6.15 -16.73 4.64
C LEU A 13 -6.57 -15.34 4.10
N PHE A 14 -5.88 -14.25 4.47
CA PHE A 14 -6.33 -12.87 4.20
C PHE A 14 -5.34 -12.02 3.39
N VAL A 15 -4.20 -12.58 2.93
CA VAL A 15 -3.31 -11.84 2.04
C VAL A 15 -3.84 -11.93 0.62
N THR A 16 -4.55 -10.89 0.17
CA THR A 16 -5.06 -10.85 -1.21
C THR A 16 -3.96 -10.48 -2.19
N SER A 17 -4.22 -10.70 -3.49
CA SER A 17 -3.28 -10.33 -4.55
C SER A 17 -2.91 -8.84 -4.58
N ALA A 18 -3.74 -7.97 -3.99
CA ALA A 18 -3.47 -6.54 -3.90
C ALA A 18 -2.30 -6.19 -2.96
N ILE A 19 -1.94 -7.10 -2.04
CA ILE A 19 -0.79 -6.93 -1.13
C ILE A 19 0.41 -7.74 -1.60
N THR A 20 0.19 -8.91 -2.22
CA THR A 20 1.31 -9.74 -2.73
C THR A 20 2.10 -9.04 -3.83
N SER A 21 1.49 -8.17 -4.63
CA SER A 21 2.20 -7.36 -5.65
C SER A 21 3.21 -6.38 -5.07
N HIS A 22 3.11 -6.11 -3.76
CA HIS A 22 3.98 -5.21 -3.00
C HIS A 22 5.01 -5.96 -2.14
N GLU A 23 5.04 -7.29 -2.18
CA GLU A 23 6.00 -8.06 -1.39
C GLU A 23 7.43 -7.76 -1.82
N LYS A 24 8.35 -7.68 -0.84
CA LYS A 24 9.79 -7.40 -1.01
C LYS A 24 10.13 -6.05 -1.63
N GLN A 25 9.14 -5.21 -1.90
CA GLN A 25 9.40 -3.85 -2.35
C GLN A 25 9.90 -2.99 -1.20
N MET A 26 10.69 -1.98 -1.53
CA MET A 26 11.14 -0.97 -0.58
C MET A 26 10.05 0.08 -0.40
N PHE A 27 9.99 0.69 0.77
CA PHE A 27 9.05 1.76 1.03
C PHE A 27 9.49 3.05 0.30
N SER A 28 8.61 3.59 -0.55
CA SER A 28 8.81 4.86 -1.25
C SER A 28 7.97 5.96 -0.60
N THR A 29 8.53 7.16 -0.56
CA THR A 29 7.85 8.40 -0.14
C THR A 29 8.07 9.49 -1.19
N LYS A 30 7.37 10.61 -1.06
CA LYS A 30 7.52 11.75 -1.99
C LYS A 30 8.98 12.23 -2.13
N ASP A 31 9.76 12.10 -1.06
CA ASP A 31 11.16 12.55 -0.97
C ASP A 31 12.19 11.43 -1.14
N GLN A 32 11.76 10.16 -1.24
CA GLN A 32 12.63 9.00 -1.46
C GLN A 32 11.97 8.00 -2.41
N ASP A 33 12.45 7.98 -3.65
CA ASP A 33 12.02 7.05 -4.69
C ASP A 33 12.80 5.73 -4.58
N ASN A 34 12.12 4.68 -4.12
CA ASN A 34 12.65 3.32 -4.02
C ASN A 34 11.77 2.30 -4.79
N ASP A 35 10.94 2.77 -5.72
CA ASP A 35 10.07 1.92 -6.50
C ASP A 35 10.73 1.47 -7.82
N ASN A 36 10.07 0.57 -8.56
CA ASN A 36 10.60 0.01 -9.81
C ASN A 36 10.01 0.70 -11.05
N SER A 37 9.40 1.88 -10.88
CA SER A 37 8.82 2.64 -11.97
C SER A 37 9.85 3.61 -12.58
N ASN A 38 9.56 4.13 -13.76
CA ASN A 38 10.36 5.17 -14.41
C ASN A 38 10.00 6.59 -13.89
N HIS A 39 9.10 6.68 -12.91
CA HIS A 39 8.64 7.92 -12.28
C HIS A 39 8.28 7.61 -10.83
N SER A 40 8.35 8.60 -9.94
CA SER A 40 8.02 8.41 -8.53
C SER A 40 6.54 8.06 -8.34
N CYS A 41 6.26 6.82 -7.92
CA CYS A 41 4.89 6.38 -7.62
C CYS A 41 4.32 7.14 -6.42
N ALA A 42 5.15 7.41 -5.40
CA ALA A 42 4.72 8.12 -4.22
C ALA A 42 4.30 9.57 -4.52
N ASP A 43 4.98 10.23 -5.47
CA ASP A 43 4.59 11.56 -5.93
C ASP A 43 3.35 11.52 -6.82
N SER A 44 3.25 10.58 -7.77
CA SER A 44 2.07 10.42 -8.65
C SER A 44 0.79 10.07 -7.88
N TYR A 45 0.84 9.06 -7.01
CA TYR A 45 -0.32 8.47 -6.34
C TYR A 45 -0.47 8.90 -4.88
N LYS A 46 0.29 9.91 -4.44
CA LYS A 46 0.04 10.70 -3.23
C LYS A 46 -0.03 9.86 -1.94
N GLY A 47 0.85 8.87 -1.82
CA GLY A 47 0.92 7.99 -0.65
C GLY A 47 2.32 7.42 -0.44
N GLY A 48 2.71 7.27 0.82
CA GLY A 48 3.89 6.48 1.16
C GLY A 48 3.54 5.00 1.19
N TRP A 49 4.15 4.19 0.35
CA TRP A 49 3.82 2.77 0.24
C TRP A 49 5.01 1.94 -0.25
N TRP A 50 4.89 0.63 -0.12
CA TRP A 50 5.82 -0.33 -0.75
C TRP A 50 5.53 -0.46 -2.24
N HIS A 51 5.67 0.65 -2.97
CA HIS A 51 5.34 0.73 -4.39
C HIS A 51 6.21 -0.23 -5.22
N ASN A 52 5.60 -0.83 -6.24
CA ASN A 52 6.31 -1.61 -7.26
C ASN A 52 6.35 -0.79 -8.55
N SER A 53 5.38 -0.96 -9.44
CA SER A 53 5.18 -0.12 -10.63
C SER A 53 3.69 -0.08 -10.99
N CYS A 54 2.83 0.68 -10.28
CA CYS A 54 3.09 1.42 -9.04
C CYS A 54 2.40 0.79 -7.84
N HIS A 55 1.09 0.50 -7.93
CA HIS A 55 0.39 -0.20 -6.85
C HIS A 55 -0.88 -0.91 -7.29
N ALA A 56 -1.24 -1.96 -6.53
CA ALA A 56 -2.56 -2.56 -6.53
C ALA A 56 -3.37 -2.17 -5.28
N ALA A 57 -2.73 -1.63 -4.24
CA ALA A 57 -3.36 -1.04 -3.07
C ALA A 57 -2.59 0.21 -2.64
N ASN A 58 -3.30 1.24 -2.22
CA ASN A 58 -2.72 2.48 -1.70
C ASN A 58 -3.49 2.91 -0.46
N LEU A 59 -3.29 2.21 0.66
CA LEU A 59 -4.04 2.51 1.90
C LEU A 59 -3.61 3.82 2.58
N ASN A 60 -2.51 4.41 2.10
CA ASN A 60 -1.95 5.69 2.56
C ASN A 60 -2.12 6.81 1.52
N GLY A 61 -3.00 6.63 0.53
CA GLY A 61 -3.34 7.65 -0.46
C GLY A 61 -4.20 8.78 0.12
N LEU A 62 -4.61 9.71 -0.73
CA LEU A 62 -5.49 10.82 -0.37
C LEU A 62 -6.84 10.30 0.12
N TYR A 63 -7.32 10.87 1.21
CA TYR A 63 -8.70 10.63 1.64
C TYR A 63 -9.62 11.63 0.94
N VAL A 64 -10.19 11.23 -0.19
CA VAL A 64 -11.22 11.97 -0.93
C VAL A 64 -12.56 11.26 -0.73
N ARG A 65 -13.61 11.93 -0.25
CA ARG A 65 -14.87 11.24 0.01
C ARG A 65 -15.57 10.84 -1.29
N GLY A 66 -15.91 9.56 -1.42
CA GLY A 66 -16.66 9.02 -2.55
C GLY A 66 -15.82 8.87 -3.82
N ASN A 67 -16.49 8.99 -4.96
CA ASN A 67 -15.85 8.88 -6.27
C ASN A 67 -15.06 10.16 -6.58
N HIS A 68 -13.90 10.01 -7.21
CA HIS A 68 -13.04 11.12 -7.60
C HIS A 68 -12.47 10.94 -9.02
N GLU A 69 -12.33 12.06 -9.73
CA GLU A 69 -11.82 12.09 -11.11
C GLU A 69 -10.33 11.76 -11.19
N SER A 70 -9.58 12.05 -10.13
CA SER A 70 -8.14 11.78 -10.08
C SER A 70 -7.86 10.27 -10.11
N TYR A 71 -6.78 9.89 -10.80
CA TYR A 71 -6.47 8.49 -11.06
C TYR A 71 -5.59 7.90 -9.94
N ALA A 72 -6.16 6.94 -9.22
CA ALA A 72 -5.53 6.00 -8.28
C ALA A 72 -4.77 6.64 -7.10
N ASP A 73 -4.96 7.93 -6.85
CA ASP A 73 -4.29 8.68 -5.78
C ASP A 73 -5.05 8.66 -4.45
N GLY A 74 -6.24 8.05 -4.43
CA GLY A 74 -7.06 7.87 -3.24
C GLY A 74 -6.68 6.68 -2.36
N VAL A 75 -7.29 6.56 -1.19
CA VAL A 75 -7.19 5.37 -0.32
C VAL A 75 -7.86 4.17 -1.02
N SER A 76 -7.08 3.29 -1.66
CA SER A 76 -7.65 2.31 -2.59
C SER A 76 -7.21 0.86 -2.36
N TRP A 77 -8.06 -0.07 -2.79
CA TRP A 77 -7.78 -1.50 -2.87
C TRP A 77 -8.26 -2.07 -4.20
N LYS A 78 -7.36 -2.18 -5.18
CA LYS A 78 -7.65 -2.48 -6.59
C LYS A 78 -8.60 -1.50 -7.28
N GLY A 79 -8.80 -0.31 -6.69
CA GLY A 79 -9.64 0.75 -7.23
C GLY A 79 -8.80 1.92 -7.75
N TYR A 80 -9.36 2.67 -8.69
CA TYR A 80 -8.70 3.83 -9.31
C TYR A 80 -9.42 5.16 -9.06
N HIS A 81 -10.74 5.15 -8.93
CA HIS A 81 -11.55 6.38 -8.81
C HIS A 81 -12.44 6.38 -7.56
N GLU A 82 -12.16 5.46 -6.64
CA GLU A 82 -12.94 5.24 -5.43
C GLU A 82 -11.98 5.20 -4.25
N THR A 83 -12.33 5.99 -3.22
CA THR A 83 -11.62 5.98 -1.94
C THR A 83 -12.43 5.18 -0.93
N LEU A 84 -11.76 4.29 -0.22
CA LEU A 84 -12.33 3.54 0.90
C LEU A 84 -12.62 4.48 2.08
N ASP A 85 -13.83 4.38 2.63
CA ASP A 85 -14.24 5.20 3.78
C ASP A 85 -13.42 4.95 5.04
N THR A 86 -12.93 3.72 5.23
CA THR A 86 -12.16 3.34 6.41
C THR A 86 -11.21 2.21 6.09
N THR A 87 -9.96 2.33 6.55
CA THR A 87 -8.94 1.29 6.44
C THR A 87 -8.27 1.08 7.80
N LYS A 88 -7.92 -0.18 8.11
CA LYS A 88 -7.20 -0.53 9.34
C LYS A 88 -6.21 -1.66 9.04
N MET A 89 -4.92 -1.37 9.19
CA MET A 89 -3.88 -2.40 9.17
C MET A 89 -3.54 -2.80 10.60
N LYS A 90 -3.55 -4.11 10.89
CA LYS A 90 -3.24 -4.65 12.21
C LYS A 90 -2.38 -5.88 12.07
N ILE A 91 -1.40 -6.02 12.95
CA ILE A 91 -0.56 -7.21 13.07
C ILE A 91 -0.85 -7.90 14.41
N ARG A 92 -0.65 -9.22 14.45
CA ARG A 92 -0.70 -10.00 15.68
C ARG A 92 0.40 -11.06 15.62
N PRO A 93 1.12 -11.32 16.74
CA PRO A 93 2.11 -12.39 16.76
C PRO A 93 1.52 -13.72 16.30
N LYS A 94 2.28 -14.49 15.51
CA LYS A 94 1.85 -15.81 15.00
C LYS A 94 1.50 -16.78 16.14
N ASN A 95 2.26 -16.71 17.25
CA ASN A 95 2.10 -17.57 18.42
C ASN A 95 1.30 -16.89 19.55
N PHE A 96 0.37 -16.01 19.21
CA PHE A 96 -0.45 -15.34 20.22
C PHE A 96 -1.33 -16.33 20.99
N ARG A 97 -1.14 -16.41 22.32
CA ARG A 97 -1.99 -17.17 23.24
C ARG A 97 -2.86 -16.21 24.02
N LYS A 98 -4.17 -16.46 24.03
CA LYS A 98 -5.08 -15.82 25.00
C LYS A 98 -4.97 -16.61 26.30
N PHE A 99 -4.72 -15.92 27.39
CA PHE A 99 -4.82 -16.47 28.74
C PHE A 99 -6.29 -16.73 29.09
#